data_AF-A0A2H0UJP8-F1
#
_entry.id   AF-A0A2H0UJP8-F1
#
_cell.length_a   1.000
_cell.length_b   1.000
_cell.length_c   1.000
_cell.angle_alpha   90.00
_cell.angle_beta   90.00
_cell.angle_gamma   90.00
#
_symmetry.space_group_name_H-M   'P 1'
#
loop_
_entity.id
_entity.type
_entity.pdbx_description
1 polymer ?
#
loop_
_entity_poly.entity_id
_entity_poly.type
_entity_poly.pdbx_seq_one_letter_code
_entity_poly.pdbx_strand_id
1 'polypeptide(L)'
;MKFINLDDVPIRKLRSLAKRINWKKLFSVASMKGIALLLALAVFPIQLAVAEPSANANGTDALSERVALVSSTALVQPQYEQMTVTATAYNSLKGQTDDSPCIAARGYNLCEANMENVIAANFLPMGTKIIVPELHGDQVFTVVDRMNSRYSKYCSDTECRLDFWMREYSDARKFGKQTVDIIVLSRPE
;
A
#
# COMPACT_ATOMS: atom_id res chain seq x y z
N MET A 1 3.31 -21.63 -6.80
CA MET A 1 4.40 -21.36 -7.76
C MET A 1 3.99 -21.96 -9.10
N LYS A 2 3.64 -21.14 -10.09
CA LYS A 2 3.24 -21.59 -11.43
C LYS A 2 4.06 -20.79 -12.43
N PHE A 3 5.06 -21.44 -13.02
CA PHE A 3 5.86 -20.87 -14.09
C PHE A 3 4.96 -20.72 -15.32
N ILE A 4 4.84 -19.49 -15.83
CA ILE A 4 4.12 -19.23 -17.07
C ILE A 4 5.08 -19.54 -18.22
N ASN A 5 4.70 -20.51 -19.04
CA ASN A 5 5.44 -20.95 -20.21
C ASN A 5 5.32 -19.86 -21.29
N LEU A 6 6.45 -19.37 -21.81
CA LEU A 6 6.50 -18.22 -22.74
C LEU A 6 5.99 -18.55 -24.15
N ASP A 7 5.69 -19.82 -24.42
CA ASP A 7 5.29 -20.31 -25.75
C ASP A 7 3.79 -20.10 -26.05
N ASP A 8 2.97 -19.72 -25.05
CA ASP A 8 1.51 -19.52 -25.21
C ASP A 8 1.09 -18.07 -25.54
N VAL A 9 2.04 -17.19 -25.87
CA VAL A 9 1.71 -15.80 -26.23
C VAL A 9 1.44 -15.67 -27.73
N PRO A 10 0.22 -15.27 -28.16
CA PRO A 10 -0.10 -15.13 -29.58
C PRO A 10 0.78 -14.05 -30.23
N ILE A 11 1.57 -14.46 -31.22
CA ILE A 11 2.63 -13.70 -31.94
C ILE A 11 2.13 -12.35 -32.49
N ARG A 12 0.82 -12.13 -32.66
CA ARG A 12 0.25 -10.85 -33.13
C ARG A 12 0.45 -9.68 -32.15
N LYS A 13 0.62 -9.92 -30.84
CA LYS A 13 0.79 -8.83 -29.85
C LYS A 13 2.23 -8.31 -29.73
N LEU A 14 3.23 -9.06 -30.19
CA LEU A 14 4.65 -8.65 -30.12
C LEU A 14 5.03 -7.64 -31.22
N ARG A 15 4.24 -7.51 -32.29
CA ARG A 15 4.52 -6.57 -33.40
C ARG A 15 4.09 -5.12 -33.14
N SER A 16 3.25 -4.84 -32.15
CA SER A 16 2.77 -3.47 -31.87
C SER A 16 3.64 -2.69 -30.89
N LEU A 17 4.44 -3.37 -30.06
CA LEU A 17 5.34 -2.75 -29.08
C LEU A 17 6.72 -2.38 -29.64
N ALA A 18 7.18 -3.06 -30.70
CA ALA A 18 8.48 -2.79 -31.32
C ALA A 18 8.51 -1.55 -32.23
N LYS A 19 7.38 -0.91 -32.53
CA LYS A 19 7.29 0.21 -33.49
C LYS A 19 7.49 1.61 -32.91
N ARG A 20 7.73 1.76 -31.60
CA ARG A 20 7.86 3.09 -30.95
C ARG A 20 9.22 3.40 -30.32
N ILE A 21 10.21 2.52 -30.45
CA ILE A 21 11.53 2.78 -29.86
C ILE A 21 12.44 3.35 -30.95
N ASN A 22 12.91 4.58 -30.76
CA ASN A 22 13.87 5.23 -31.64
C ASN A 22 15.30 4.90 -31.17
N TRP A 23 15.83 3.76 -31.63
CA TRP A 23 17.11 3.19 -31.20
C TRP A 23 18.33 4.08 -31.53
N LYS A 24 18.19 5.06 -32.41
CA LYS A 24 19.28 5.99 -32.77
C LYS A 24 19.63 6.99 -31.66
N LYS A 25 18.75 7.19 -30.65
CA LYS A 25 19.05 8.03 -29.48
C LYS A 25 19.71 7.28 -28.31
N LEU A 26 19.62 5.95 -28.28
CA LEU A 26 20.15 5.14 -27.17
C LEU A 26 21.64 4.79 -27.31
N PHE A 27 22.21 4.87 -28.51
CA PHE A 27 23.63 4.53 -28.76
C PHE A 27 24.57 5.74 -28.89
N SER A 28 24.13 6.95 -28.51
CA SER A 28 24.94 8.16 -28.67
C SER A 28 25.74 8.59 -27.42
N VAL A 29 25.70 7.83 -26.32
CA VAL A 29 26.50 8.12 -25.11
C VAL A 29 27.45 6.97 -24.80
N ALA A 30 28.23 6.58 -25.81
CA ALA A 30 29.48 5.85 -25.60
C ALA A 30 30.63 6.85 -25.73
N SER A 31 30.78 7.74 -24.74
CA SER A 31 31.97 8.60 -24.64
C SER A 31 32.94 7.98 -23.64
N MET A 32 33.98 7.38 -24.23
CA MET A 32 35.17 6.84 -23.59
C MET A 32 35.74 7.81 -22.55
N LYS A 33 35.67 7.49 -21.25
CA LYS A 33 36.52 8.08 -20.17
C LYS A 33 36.34 7.45 -18.78
N GLY A 34 35.84 6.21 -18.67
CA GLY A 34 35.47 5.61 -17.38
C GLY A 34 36.30 4.41 -16.90
N ILE A 35 37.34 3.99 -17.62
CA ILE A 35 38.05 2.72 -17.34
C ILE A 35 39.46 2.95 -16.73
N ALA A 36 39.92 4.19 -16.61
CA ALA A 36 41.27 4.52 -16.14
C ALA A 36 41.35 5.02 -14.68
N LEU A 37 40.40 4.65 -13.81
CA LEU A 37 40.42 4.99 -12.38
C LEU A 37 40.13 3.76 -11.50
N LEU A 38 40.73 2.61 -11.85
CA LEU A 38 40.66 1.36 -11.07
C LEU A 38 42.04 0.82 -10.66
N LEU A 39 43.12 1.63 -10.75
CA LEU A 39 44.49 1.15 -10.54
C LEU A 39 45.43 2.09 -9.76
N ALA A 40 44.94 2.87 -8.82
CA ALA A 40 45.83 3.56 -7.88
C ALA A 40 45.20 3.70 -6.48
N LEU A 41 46.01 3.40 -5.46
CA LEU A 41 45.75 3.50 -4.02
C LEU A 41 45.19 2.25 -3.32
N ALA A 42 45.89 1.14 -3.53
CA ALA A 42 46.05 0.10 -2.51
C ALA A 42 47.45 0.24 -1.87
N VAL A 43 47.68 1.23 -1.00
CA VAL A 43 48.73 1.19 0.05
C VAL A 43 48.39 2.21 1.13
N PHE A 44 47.72 1.79 2.20
CA PHE A 44 47.89 2.29 3.58
C PHE A 44 46.95 1.49 4.48
N PRO A 45 47.39 0.38 5.10
CA PRO A 45 46.67 -0.11 6.27
C PRO A 45 46.89 0.93 7.38
N ILE A 46 45.86 1.74 7.65
CA ILE A 46 45.78 2.48 8.91
C ILE A 46 45.50 1.42 9.97
N GLN A 47 46.54 0.98 10.68
CA GLN A 47 46.37 0.27 11.94
C GLN A 47 45.75 1.25 12.94
N LEU A 48 44.42 1.27 13.04
CA LEU A 48 43.73 1.78 14.22
C LEU A 48 43.84 0.69 15.29
N ALA A 49 44.79 0.85 16.21
CA ALA A 49 44.79 0.13 17.45
C ALA A 49 43.56 0.58 18.26
N VAL A 50 42.48 -0.19 18.16
CA VAL A 50 41.37 -0.12 19.11
C VAL A 50 41.85 -0.84 20.36
N ALA A 51 42.05 -0.10 21.45
CA ALA A 51 42.23 -0.70 22.77
C ALA A 51 40.92 -1.37 23.17
N GLU A 52 40.92 -2.70 23.29
CA GLU A 52 39.81 -3.40 23.93
C GLU A 52 39.86 -3.08 25.44
N PRO A 53 38.76 -2.63 26.05
CA PRO A 53 38.68 -2.61 27.51
C PRO A 53 38.68 -4.07 27.96
N SER A 54 39.68 -4.47 28.75
CA SER A 54 39.68 -5.77 29.42
C SER A 54 38.50 -5.82 30.38
N ALA A 55 37.40 -6.40 29.92
CA ALA A 55 36.25 -6.72 30.74
C ALA A 55 36.71 -7.71 31.82
N ASN A 56 36.87 -7.19 33.03
CA ASN A 56 36.90 -7.97 34.23
C ASN A 56 35.56 -8.71 34.38
N ALA A 57 35.67 -10.03 34.36
CA ALA A 57 34.58 -10.96 34.58
C ALA A 57 33.80 -10.62 35.87
N ASN A 58 32.46 -10.59 35.74
CA ASN A 58 31.42 -10.93 36.75
C ASN A 58 30.10 -10.15 36.62
N GLY A 59 29.78 -9.51 35.48
CA GLY A 59 28.50 -8.79 35.35
C GLY A 59 27.80 -8.79 33.98
N THR A 60 28.42 -9.30 32.91
CA THR A 60 27.94 -9.10 31.53
C THR A 60 27.15 -10.26 30.94
N ASP A 61 27.36 -11.48 31.43
CA ASP A 61 26.75 -12.68 30.84
C ASP A 61 25.23 -12.75 31.13
N ALA A 62 24.82 -12.35 32.34
CA ALA A 62 23.41 -12.30 32.73
C ALA A 62 22.64 -11.13 32.09
N LEU A 63 23.34 -10.07 31.63
CA LEU A 63 22.71 -8.96 30.92
C LEU A 63 22.57 -9.25 29.43
N SER A 64 23.53 -9.93 28.82
CA SER A 64 23.45 -10.34 27.41
C SER A 64 22.31 -11.33 27.16
N GLU A 65 22.06 -12.26 28.08
CA GLU A 65 20.96 -13.22 27.98
C GLU A 65 19.58 -12.53 28.11
N ARG A 66 19.47 -11.52 28.99
CA ARG A 66 18.25 -10.71 29.14
C ARG A 66 18.04 -9.74 27.98
N VAL A 67 19.11 -9.18 27.41
CA VAL A 67 19.03 -8.32 26.21
C VAL A 67 18.67 -9.15 24.98
N ALA A 68 19.16 -10.39 24.85
CA ALA A 68 18.75 -11.30 23.78
C ALA A 68 17.27 -11.71 23.89
N LEU A 69 16.78 -11.95 25.11
CA LEU A 69 15.36 -12.25 25.36
C LEU A 69 14.45 -11.03 25.12
N VAL A 70 14.90 -9.83 25.48
CA VAL A 70 14.13 -8.59 25.22
C VAL A 70 14.21 -8.18 23.74
N SER A 71 15.33 -8.42 23.06
CA SER A 71 15.52 -8.15 21.63
C SER A 71 14.74 -9.12 20.73
N SER A 72 14.36 -10.30 21.23
CA SER A 72 13.46 -11.22 20.53
C SER A 72 11.98 -10.88 20.76
N THR A 73 11.65 -10.11 21.81
CA THR A 73 10.30 -9.53 21.98
C THR A 73 10.07 -8.23 21.20
N ALA A 74 11.14 -7.53 20.81
CA ALA A 74 11.07 -6.35 19.97
C ALA A 74 11.13 -6.76 18.49
N LEU A 75 10.16 -6.28 17.70
CA LEU A 75 9.97 -6.46 16.25
C LEU A 75 8.94 -7.51 15.81
N VAL A 76 7.91 -7.80 16.61
CA VAL A 76 6.60 -8.11 15.99
C VAL A 76 6.09 -6.81 15.37
N GLN A 77 6.54 -6.52 14.15
CA GLN A 77 5.94 -5.47 13.34
C GLN A 77 4.49 -5.89 13.12
N PRO A 78 3.50 -5.02 13.40
CA PRO A 78 2.11 -5.35 13.10
C PRO A 78 2.02 -5.70 11.62
N GLN A 79 1.71 -6.97 11.32
CA GLN A 79 1.49 -7.41 9.95
C GLN A 79 0.11 -6.91 9.55
N TYR A 80 0.05 -5.68 9.03
CA TYR A 80 -1.19 -5.16 8.48
C TYR A 80 -1.54 -5.87 7.17
N GLU A 81 -2.81 -6.20 7.01
CA GLU A 81 -3.35 -6.75 5.76
C GLU A 81 -3.40 -5.64 4.72
N GLN A 82 -2.72 -5.86 3.58
CA GLN A 82 -2.74 -4.95 2.44
C GLN A 82 -3.50 -5.59 1.29
N MET A 83 -4.28 -4.79 0.56
CA MET A 83 -4.98 -5.27 -0.63
C MET A 83 -5.27 -4.16 -1.62
N THR A 84 -5.26 -4.54 -2.90
CA THR A 84 -5.61 -3.67 -4.01
C THR A 84 -7.11 -3.73 -4.26
N VAL A 85 -7.76 -2.56 -4.33
CA VAL A 85 -9.21 -2.45 -4.49
C VAL A 85 -9.58 -1.44 -5.56
N THR A 86 -10.74 -1.64 -6.18
CA THR A 86 -11.39 -0.60 -6.97
C THR A 86 -12.09 0.39 -6.05
N ALA A 87 -11.63 1.63 -6.00
CA ALA A 87 -12.30 2.71 -5.30
C ALA A 87 -13.16 3.55 -6.24
N THR A 88 -14.36 3.88 -5.79
CA THR A 88 -15.18 4.99 -6.32
C THR A 88 -15.59 5.94 -5.19
N ALA A 89 -16.38 6.96 -5.50
CA ALA A 89 -16.92 7.88 -4.51
C ALA A 89 -18.43 8.06 -4.71
N TYR A 90 -19.14 8.27 -3.61
CA TYR A 90 -20.57 8.58 -3.57
C TYR A 90 -20.82 9.79 -2.67
N ASN A 91 -22.04 10.30 -2.70
CA ASN A 91 -22.48 11.35 -1.80
C ASN A 91 -23.94 11.13 -1.40
N SER A 92 -24.41 11.93 -0.44
CA SER A 92 -25.77 11.88 0.09
C SER A 92 -26.82 12.56 -0.81
N LEU A 93 -26.69 12.47 -2.13
CA LEU A 93 -27.76 12.88 -3.05
C LEU A 93 -28.69 11.69 -3.32
N LYS A 94 -30.00 11.94 -3.34
CA LYS A 94 -31.05 10.93 -3.55
C LYS A 94 -30.87 10.08 -4.83
N GLY A 95 -30.14 10.58 -5.84
CA GLY A 95 -29.82 9.83 -7.06
C GLY A 95 -28.65 8.84 -6.94
N GLN A 96 -27.95 8.81 -5.81
CA GLN A 96 -26.82 7.91 -5.52
C GLN A 96 -27.09 6.98 -4.32
N THR A 97 -28.17 7.22 -3.58
CA THR A 97 -28.57 6.50 -2.36
C THR A 97 -30.02 6.01 -2.48
N ASP A 98 -30.50 5.29 -1.46
CA ASP A 98 -31.93 5.00 -1.31
C ASP A 98 -32.71 6.21 -0.76
N ASP A 99 -33.92 5.97 -0.25
CA ASP A 99 -34.83 6.99 0.29
C ASP A 99 -34.28 7.71 1.54
N SER A 100 -33.15 7.26 2.11
CA SER A 100 -32.50 7.84 3.29
C SER A 100 -31.04 8.25 3.02
N PRO A 101 -30.78 9.28 2.19
CA PRO A 101 -29.45 9.63 1.69
C PRO A 101 -28.35 9.90 2.73
N CYS A 102 -28.76 10.32 3.93
CA CYS A 102 -27.84 10.65 5.02
C CYS A 102 -27.62 9.49 6.00
N ILE A 103 -28.43 8.42 5.95
CA ILE A 103 -28.39 7.35 6.95
C ILE A 103 -27.64 6.16 6.36
N ALA A 104 -26.42 5.92 6.84
CA ALA A 104 -25.65 4.75 6.45
C ALA A 104 -26.24 3.46 7.05
N ALA A 105 -25.86 2.30 6.52
CA ALA A 105 -26.36 0.99 6.95
C ALA A 105 -26.22 0.70 8.46
N ARG A 106 -25.32 1.38 9.18
CA ARG A 106 -25.16 1.28 10.65
C ARG A 106 -26.03 2.28 11.45
N GLY A 107 -26.96 2.98 10.80
CA GLY A 107 -27.73 4.07 11.40
C GLY A 107 -26.90 5.35 11.63
N TYR A 108 -25.73 5.46 11.01
CA TYR A 108 -24.83 6.61 11.15
C TYR A 108 -25.28 7.74 10.23
N ASN A 109 -25.47 8.94 10.78
CA ASN A 109 -25.90 10.11 10.01
C ASN A 109 -24.68 10.81 9.38
N LEU A 110 -24.44 10.54 8.11
CA LEU A 110 -23.35 11.06 7.30
C LEU A 110 -23.41 12.59 7.18
N CYS A 111 -24.62 13.14 6.99
CA CYS A 111 -24.83 14.57 6.79
C CYS A 111 -24.65 15.37 8.09
N GLU A 112 -25.01 14.79 9.23
CA GLU A 112 -24.81 15.41 10.55
C GLU A 112 -23.35 15.33 11.00
N ALA A 113 -22.73 14.16 10.81
CA ALA A 113 -21.30 13.99 11.10
C ALA A 113 -20.42 14.89 10.22
N ASN A 114 -20.78 15.01 8.94
CA ASN A 114 -20.15 15.91 7.97
C ASN A 114 -18.62 15.73 7.85
N MET A 115 -18.14 14.49 8.02
CA MET A 115 -16.72 14.11 7.98
C MET A 115 -16.45 13.10 6.86
N GLU A 116 -15.49 13.41 5.99
CA GLU A 116 -15.10 12.57 4.85
C GLU A 116 -14.09 11.50 5.28
N ASN A 117 -14.42 10.74 6.33
CA ASN A 117 -13.61 9.66 6.91
C ASN A 117 -14.37 8.33 6.98
N VAL A 118 -15.35 8.17 6.10
CA VAL A 118 -16.27 7.04 6.08
C VAL A 118 -16.35 6.42 4.69
N ILE A 119 -16.51 5.09 4.67
CA ILE A 119 -16.57 4.31 3.42
C ILE A 119 -17.72 3.31 3.45
N ALA A 120 -18.16 2.95 2.24
CA ALA A 120 -19.05 1.83 1.98
C ALA A 120 -18.24 0.66 1.41
N ALA A 121 -18.37 -0.53 2.00
CA ALA A 121 -17.73 -1.74 1.50
C ALA A 121 -18.55 -2.98 1.86
N ASN A 122 -18.65 -3.95 0.96
CA ASN A 122 -19.36 -5.21 1.23
C ASN A 122 -18.44 -6.30 1.80
N PHE A 123 -17.17 -6.30 1.40
CA PHE A 123 -16.20 -7.34 1.75
C PHE A 123 -15.50 -7.13 3.09
N LEU A 124 -15.60 -5.94 3.69
CA LEU A 124 -15.10 -5.64 5.02
C LEU A 124 -16.21 -5.69 6.06
N PRO A 125 -15.96 -6.21 7.28
CA PRO A 125 -16.90 -6.07 8.39
C PRO A 125 -17.21 -4.60 8.69
N MET A 126 -18.42 -4.35 9.20
CA MET A 126 -18.84 -3.00 9.58
C MET A 126 -18.00 -2.50 10.77
N GLY A 127 -17.45 -1.29 10.70
CA GLY A 127 -16.56 -0.73 11.71
C GLY A 127 -15.07 -0.99 11.47
N THR A 128 -14.71 -1.73 10.42
CA THR A 128 -13.31 -1.91 10.01
C THR A 128 -12.65 -0.57 9.75
N LYS A 129 -11.39 -0.41 10.18
CA LYS A 129 -10.59 0.79 9.98
C LYS A 129 -9.51 0.54 8.95
N ILE A 130 -9.39 1.43 7.97
CA ILE A 130 -8.38 1.35 6.91
C ILE A 130 -7.67 2.69 6.72
N ILE A 131 -6.53 2.68 6.06
CA ILE A 131 -5.89 3.86 5.47
C ILE A 131 -5.63 3.61 3.98
N VAL A 132 -5.54 4.70 3.22
CA VAL A 132 -5.23 4.68 1.77
C VAL A 132 -4.05 5.63 1.54
N PRO A 133 -2.81 5.18 1.75
CA PRO A 133 -1.65 6.05 1.84
C PRO A 133 -1.44 6.94 0.61
N GLU A 134 -1.66 6.38 -0.59
CA GLU A 134 -1.42 7.11 -1.85
C GLU A 134 -2.41 8.26 -2.09
N LEU A 135 -3.62 8.18 -1.54
CA LEU A 135 -4.67 9.18 -1.77
C LEU A 135 -4.91 10.10 -0.58
N HIS A 136 -4.80 9.56 0.63
CA HIS A 136 -5.23 10.22 1.87
C HIS A 136 -4.19 10.16 3.00
N GLY A 137 -2.97 9.68 2.72
CA GLY A 137 -1.90 9.56 3.70
C GLY A 137 -2.33 8.73 4.91
N ASP A 138 -2.20 9.32 6.09
CA ASP A 138 -2.49 8.67 7.37
C ASP A 138 -3.97 8.80 7.81
N GLN A 139 -4.84 9.34 6.96
CA GLN A 139 -6.25 9.50 7.28
C GLN A 139 -6.93 8.13 7.43
N VAL A 140 -7.53 7.90 8.61
CA VAL A 140 -8.27 6.68 8.91
C VAL A 140 -9.70 6.76 8.40
N PHE A 141 -10.10 5.77 7.62
CA PHE A 141 -11.47 5.57 7.16
C PHE A 141 -12.14 4.44 7.94
N THR A 142 -13.40 4.63 8.29
CA THR A 142 -14.21 3.60 8.95
C THR A 142 -15.32 3.10 8.02
N VAL A 143 -15.48 1.78 7.91
CA VAL A 143 -16.61 1.18 7.21
C VAL A 143 -17.88 1.41 8.02
N VAL A 144 -18.77 2.27 7.54
CA VAL A 144 -20.06 2.57 8.22
C VAL A 144 -21.26 2.25 7.35
N ASP A 145 -21.03 1.96 6.06
CA ASP A 145 -22.07 1.78 5.06
C ASP A 145 -21.82 0.55 4.17
N ARG A 146 -22.83 0.20 3.36
CA ARG A 146 -22.79 -0.93 2.42
C ARG A 146 -22.96 -0.47 0.98
N MET A 147 -22.33 -1.20 0.08
CA MET A 147 -22.52 -1.01 -1.35
C MET A 147 -23.74 -1.83 -1.82
N ASN A 148 -24.27 -1.48 -2.99
CA ASN A 148 -25.33 -2.26 -3.64
C ASN A 148 -25.00 -3.77 -3.69
N SER A 149 -26.00 -4.63 -3.49
CA SER A 149 -25.85 -6.09 -3.39
C SER A 149 -25.27 -6.78 -4.63
N ARG A 150 -25.27 -6.11 -5.79
CA ARG A 150 -24.58 -6.58 -7.00
C ARG A 150 -23.06 -6.68 -6.84
N TYR A 151 -22.48 -5.97 -5.87
CA TYR A 151 -21.05 -6.00 -5.60
C TYR A 151 -20.71 -7.10 -4.61
N SER A 152 -19.64 -7.85 -4.90
CA SER A 152 -19.24 -9.04 -4.15
C SER A 152 -18.98 -8.74 -2.68
N LYS A 153 -19.35 -9.71 -1.82
CA LYS A 153 -18.98 -9.74 -0.39
C LYS A 153 -17.58 -10.33 -0.18
N TYR A 154 -16.96 -10.84 -1.23
CA TYR A 154 -15.64 -11.43 -1.18
C TYR A 154 -14.68 -10.57 -1.98
N CYS A 155 -13.47 -10.43 -1.46
CA CYS A 155 -12.39 -9.75 -2.16
C CYS A 155 -11.59 -10.80 -2.94
N SER A 156 -11.41 -10.57 -4.24
CA SER A 156 -10.56 -11.32 -5.15
C SER A 156 -9.83 -10.34 -6.06
N ASP A 157 -8.81 -10.79 -6.80
CA ASP A 157 -7.97 -9.97 -7.68
C ASP A 157 -8.76 -9.02 -8.61
N THR A 158 -10.03 -9.31 -8.90
CA THR A 158 -10.88 -8.52 -9.81
C THR A 158 -12.11 -7.90 -9.15
N GLU A 159 -12.44 -8.23 -7.89
CA GLU A 159 -13.77 -7.93 -7.31
C GLU A 159 -13.78 -7.17 -5.98
N CYS A 160 -12.64 -6.67 -5.51
CA CYS A 160 -12.64 -5.83 -4.31
C CYS A 160 -13.08 -4.41 -4.67
N ARG A 161 -14.17 -3.93 -4.06
CA ARG A 161 -14.69 -2.59 -4.31
C ARG A 161 -15.13 -1.88 -3.04
N LEU A 162 -14.77 -0.60 -2.95
CA LEU A 162 -15.25 0.32 -1.92
C LEU A 162 -15.67 1.66 -2.53
N ASP A 163 -16.53 2.38 -1.82
CA ASP A 163 -16.89 3.77 -2.14
C ASP A 163 -16.54 4.70 -0.98
N PHE A 164 -15.83 5.79 -1.29
CA PHE A 164 -15.63 6.90 -0.36
C PHE A 164 -16.86 7.78 -0.30
N TRP A 165 -17.32 8.10 0.91
CA TRP A 165 -18.31 9.14 1.05
C TRP A 165 -17.65 10.51 0.93
N MET A 166 -18.22 11.37 0.10
CA MET A 166 -17.82 12.76 -0.07
C MET A 166 -19.02 13.67 0.12
N ARG A 167 -18.78 14.87 0.65
CA ARG A 167 -19.84 15.87 0.85
C ARG A 167 -20.32 16.42 -0.47
N GLU A 168 -19.36 16.82 -1.31
CA GLU A 168 -19.66 17.52 -2.56
C GLU A 168 -19.78 16.55 -3.74
N TYR A 169 -20.88 16.67 -4.49
CA TYR A 169 -21.10 15.89 -5.71
C TYR A 169 -20.00 16.10 -6.75
N SER A 170 -19.54 17.35 -6.88
CA SER A 170 -18.49 17.68 -7.84
C SER A 170 -17.20 16.93 -7.55
N ASP A 171 -16.91 16.65 -6.28
CA ASP A 171 -15.67 16.01 -5.88
C ASP A 171 -15.76 14.50 -6.06
N ALA A 172 -16.91 13.90 -5.71
CA ALA A 172 -17.19 12.51 -6.05
C ALA A 172 -17.09 12.24 -7.57
N ARG A 173 -17.59 13.19 -8.38
CA ARG A 173 -17.49 13.13 -9.85
C ARG A 173 -16.07 13.25 -10.36
N LYS A 174 -15.24 14.12 -9.77
CA LYS A 174 -13.83 14.29 -10.15
C LYS A 174 -12.99 13.08 -9.73
N PHE A 175 -13.29 12.48 -8.59
CA PHE A 175 -12.57 11.30 -8.08
C PHE A 175 -12.63 10.13 -9.07
N GLY A 176 -13.80 9.86 -9.65
CA GLY A 176 -13.96 8.82 -10.67
C GLY A 176 -13.72 7.41 -10.12
N LYS A 177 -13.38 6.47 -11.02
CA LYS A 177 -13.03 5.09 -10.65
C LYS A 177 -11.53 4.91 -10.76
N GLN A 178 -10.89 4.44 -9.69
CA GLN A 178 -9.46 4.15 -9.67
C GLN A 178 -9.13 2.89 -8.87
N THR A 179 -7.95 2.35 -9.11
CA THR A 179 -7.41 1.20 -8.37
C THR A 179 -6.44 1.74 -7.33
N VAL A 180 -6.62 1.35 -6.07
CA VAL A 180 -5.87 1.87 -4.93
C VAL A 180 -5.46 0.75 -4.00
N ASP A 181 -4.34 0.91 -3.31
CA ASP A 181 -3.93 0.02 -2.25
C ASP A 181 -4.41 0.52 -0.89
N ILE A 182 -5.03 -0.37 -0.13
CA ILE A 182 -5.50 -0.09 1.23
C ILE A 182 -4.76 -0.93 2.24
N ILE A 183 -4.61 -0.37 3.45
CA ILE A 183 -4.05 -1.07 4.60
C ILE A 183 -5.15 -1.17 5.66
N VAL A 184 -5.48 -2.40 6.06
CA VAL A 184 -6.45 -2.66 7.12
C VAL A 184 -5.76 -2.54 8.48
N LEU A 185 -6.16 -1.54 9.27
CA LEU A 185 -5.59 -1.28 10.59
C LEU A 185 -6.21 -2.17 11.68
N SER A 186 -7.52 -2.37 11.63
CA SER A 186 -8.25 -3.17 12.61
C SER A 186 -9.60 -3.64 12.06
N ARG A 187 -10.00 -4.87 12.41
CA ARG A 187 -11.36 -5.39 12.22
C ARG A 187 -12.09 -5.34 13.57
N PRO A 188 -13.42 -5.13 13.59
CA PRO A 188 -14.22 -5.32 14.81
C PRO A 188 -14.10 -6.78 15.28
N GLU A 189 -14.16 -6.99 16.60
CA GLU A 189 -14.23 -8.31 17.22
C GLU A 189 -15.58 -9.01 16.96
#